data_AF-A0AAU6KPK1-F1
#
_entry.id   AF-A0AAU6KPK1-F1
#
_cell.length_a   1.000
_cell.length_b   1.000
_cell.length_c   1.000
_cell.angle_alpha   90.00
_cell.angle_beta   90.00
_cell.angle_gamma   90.00
#
_symmetry.space_group_name_H-M   'P 1'
#
loop_
_entity.id
_entity.type
_entity.pdbx_description
1 polymer ?
#
loop_
_entity_poly.entity_id
_entity_poly.type
_entity_poly.pdbx_seq_one_letter_code
_entity_poly.pdbx_strand_id
1 'polypeptide(L)'
;MSRTESRHDRIPGLNGATAFVEPAAAAVAGLFLGRLTSRRTVFVGGAGVLLGTVVIEAGVATGMLSLLWVGGVIGGVGFGASFSGAIRTIAPLVQPHQRAGLFASIYLVAYLSFGVPAIIAGLLIAPVGLQGTVLGYGVAILVAATLGLVAQYRVNARG
;
A
#
# COMPACT_ATOMS: atom_id res chain seq x y z
N MET A 1 13.47 -16.02 -41.37
CA MET A 1 12.33 -15.54 -40.56
C MET A 1 12.21 -16.49 -39.37
N SER A 2 12.70 -16.18 -38.17
CA SER A 2 11.87 -15.59 -37.11
C SER A 2 12.73 -14.96 -35.99
N ARG A 3 13.45 -13.89 -36.34
CA ARG A 3 14.21 -13.05 -35.40
C ARG A 3 13.26 -12.15 -34.60
N THR A 4 12.41 -12.72 -33.74
CA THR A 4 11.41 -11.93 -32.97
C THR A 4 11.11 -12.40 -31.54
N GLU A 5 11.67 -13.50 -31.03
CA GLU A 5 11.36 -13.98 -29.67
C GLU A 5 12.29 -13.46 -28.54
N SER A 6 13.30 -12.64 -28.84
CA SER A 6 14.29 -12.17 -27.85
C SER A 6 14.02 -10.75 -27.31
N ARG A 7 12.76 -10.27 -27.37
CA ARG A 7 12.38 -8.95 -26.81
C ARG A 7 11.50 -9.04 -25.56
N HIS A 8 11.22 -10.25 -25.09
CA HIS A 8 10.37 -10.51 -23.93
C HIS A 8 11.18 -10.73 -22.63
N ASP A 9 12.51 -10.86 -22.70
CA ASP A 9 13.42 -10.87 -21.54
C ASP A 9 13.76 -9.45 -21.07
N ARG A 10 12.74 -8.60 -20.89
CA ARG A 10 12.95 -7.24 -20.37
C ARG A 10 13.35 -7.33 -18.90
N ILE A 11 14.66 -7.45 -18.68
CA ILE A 11 15.42 -7.13 -17.46
C ILE A 11 14.75 -7.67 -16.18
N PRO A 12 15.10 -8.89 -15.70
CA PRO A 12 14.59 -9.44 -14.44
C PRO A 12 14.68 -8.46 -13.25
N GLY A 13 15.70 -7.59 -13.25
CA GLY A 13 15.88 -6.53 -12.27
C GLY A 13 14.80 -5.44 -12.28
N LEU A 14 14.10 -5.20 -13.39
CA LEU A 14 13.06 -4.18 -13.49
C LEU A 14 11.80 -4.60 -12.72
N ASN A 15 11.39 -5.86 -12.85
CA ASN A 15 10.25 -6.41 -12.11
C ASN A 15 10.57 -6.44 -10.60
N GLY A 16 11.76 -6.90 -10.24
CA GLY A 16 12.23 -6.89 -8.86
C GLY A 16 12.30 -5.48 -8.27
N ALA A 17 12.83 -4.51 -9.02
CA ALA A 17 12.90 -3.12 -8.58
C ALA A 17 11.51 -2.52 -8.40
N THR A 18 10.58 -2.78 -9.32
CA THR A 18 9.20 -2.27 -9.23
C THR A 18 8.48 -2.82 -8.00
N ALA A 19 8.68 -4.10 -7.66
CA ALA A 19 8.13 -4.70 -6.45
C ALA A 19 8.83 -4.21 -5.15
N PHE A 20 10.08 -3.77 -5.24
CA PHE A 20 10.87 -3.34 -4.09
C PHE A 20 10.66 -1.87 -3.69
N VAL A 21 10.37 -0.99 -4.65
CA VAL A 21 10.27 0.46 -4.44
C VAL A 21 9.31 0.82 -3.31
N GLU A 22 8.12 0.24 -3.31
CA GLU A 22 7.08 0.55 -2.31
C GLU A 22 7.45 0.06 -0.89
N PRO A 23 7.86 -1.22 -0.68
CA PRO A 23 8.37 -1.68 0.62
C PRO A 23 9.58 -0.89 1.12
N ALA A 24 10.51 -0.54 0.24
CA ALA A 24 11.69 0.25 0.60
C ALA A 24 11.29 1.65 1.08
N ALA A 25 10.40 2.32 0.35
CA ALA A 25 9.85 3.61 0.73
C ALA A 25 9.10 3.53 2.07
N ALA A 26 8.30 2.48 2.28
CA ALA A 26 7.61 2.26 3.54
C ALA A 26 8.55 2.03 4.72
N ALA A 27 9.62 1.26 4.54
CA ALA A 27 10.62 1.02 5.58
C ALA A 27 11.34 2.32 5.97
N VAL A 28 11.80 3.09 4.98
CA VAL A 28 12.44 4.40 5.21
C VAL A 28 11.48 5.34 5.94
N ALA A 29 10.24 5.47 5.45
CA ALA A 29 9.24 6.31 6.08
C ALA A 29 8.94 5.88 7.52
N GLY A 30 8.76 4.58 7.79
CA GLY A 30 8.50 4.07 9.13
C GLY A 30 9.63 4.40 10.11
N LEU A 31 10.89 4.31 9.68
CA LEU A 31 12.07 4.63 10.49
C LEU A 31 12.20 6.13 10.79
N PHE A 32 12.01 6.99 9.79
CA PHE A 32 12.27 8.43 9.91
C PHE A 32 11.04 9.23 10.36
N LEU A 33 9.87 8.96 9.79
CA LEU A 33 8.62 9.67 10.08
C LEU A 33 7.90 9.11 11.32
N GLY A 34 8.20 7.88 11.73
CA GLY A 34 7.69 7.28 12.97
C GLY A 34 8.06 8.05 14.24
N ARG A 35 9.02 8.99 14.16
CA ARG A 35 9.43 9.89 15.25
C ARG A 35 8.50 11.08 15.44
N LEU A 36 7.69 11.45 14.43
CA LEU A 36 6.76 12.58 14.47
C LEU A 36 5.42 12.22 15.16
N THR A 37 4.63 13.23 15.56
CA THR A 37 3.42 13.11 16.39
C THR A 37 2.33 12.19 15.77
N SER A 38 1.98 11.10 16.47
CA SER A 38 1.12 10.00 15.97
C SER A 38 -0.17 10.42 15.24
N ARG A 39 -0.94 11.37 15.76
CA ARG A 39 -2.28 11.71 15.19
C ARG A 39 -2.18 12.39 13.82
N ARG A 40 -1.18 13.26 13.60
CA ARG A 40 -0.93 13.90 12.30
C ARG A 40 -0.29 12.93 11.30
N THR A 41 0.60 12.06 11.77
CA THR A 41 1.31 11.10 10.92
C THR A 41 0.36 10.10 10.27
N VAL A 42 -0.67 9.61 10.98
CA VAL A 42 -1.65 8.68 10.38
C VAL A 42 -2.55 9.37 9.35
N PHE A 43 -2.95 10.63 9.58
CA PHE A 43 -3.76 11.37 8.61
C PHE A 43 -2.98 11.70 7.32
N VAL A 44 -1.76 12.24 7.47
CA VAL A 44 -0.88 12.54 6.34
C VAL A 44 -0.49 11.25 5.60
N GLY A 45 -0.25 10.17 6.33
CA GLY A 45 0.03 8.87 5.74
C GLY A 45 -1.15 8.32 4.95
N GLY A 46 -2.39 8.44 5.45
CA GLY A 46 -3.61 8.06 4.72
C GLY A 46 -3.80 8.85 3.44
N ALA A 47 -3.54 10.17 3.47
CA ALA A 47 -3.56 11.00 2.27
C ALA A 47 -2.45 10.59 1.27
N GLY A 48 -1.26 10.23 1.78
CA GLY A 48 -0.16 9.71 0.96
C GLY A 48 -0.51 8.39 0.26
N VAL A 49 -1.16 7.46 0.97
CA VAL A 49 -1.64 6.20 0.36
C VAL A 49 -2.64 6.49 -0.76
N LEU A 50 -3.62 7.35 -0.51
CA LEU A 50 -4.60 7.75 -1.53
C LEU A 50 -3.94 8.34 -2.79
N LEU A 51 -3.04 9.31 -2.61
CA LEU A 51 -2.32 9.92 -3.72
C LEU A 51 -1.45 8.91 -4.47
N GLY A 52 -0.74 8.04 -3.74
CA GLY A 52 0.07 6.98 -4.33
C GLY A 52 -0.75 6.01 -5.19
N THR A 53 -1.90 5.56 -4.69
CA THR A 53 -2.82 4.70 -5.44
C THR A 53 -3.32 5.38 -6.71
N VAL A 54 -3.73 6.65 -6.66
CA VAL A 54 -4.17 7.40 -7.86
C VAL A 54 -3.06 7.47 -8.91
N VAL A 55 -1.81 7.72 -8.49
CA VAL A 55 -0.67 7.82 -9.41
C VAL A 55 -0.31 6.45 -10.01
N ILE A 56 -0.39 5.38 -9.23
CA ILE A 56 -0.21 3.99 -9.71
C ILE A 56 -1.27 3.66 -10.77
N GLU A 57 -2.55 3.94 -10.49
CA GLU A 57 -3.65 3.71 -11.43
C GLU A 57 -3.46 4.49 -12.74
N ALA A 58 -3.06 5.75 -12.66
CA ALA A 58 -2.72 6.55 -13.84
C ALA A 58 -1.54 5.95 -14.62
N GLY A 59 -0.52 5.42 -13.91
CA GLY A 59 0.60 4.72 -14.52
C GLY A 59 0.19 3.44 -15.25
N VAL A 60 -0.71 2.66 -14.67
CA VAL A 60 -1.28 1.46 -15.31
C VAL A 60 -2.09 1.85 -16.55
N ALA A 61 -2.97 2.86 -16.44
CA ALA A 61 -3.81 3.30 -17.54
C ALA A 61 -3.02 3.86 -18.73
N THR A 62 -1.89 4.53 -18.47
CA THR A 62 -1.02 5.14 -19.49
C THR A 62 0.13 4.23 -19.94
N GLY A 63 0.36 3.11 -19.25
CA GLY A 63 1.51 2.22 -19.50
C GLY A 63 2.87 2.83 -19.10
N MET A 64 2.89 3.83 -18.21
CA MET A 64 4.09 4.56 -17.81
C MET A 64 4.71 3.99 -16.53
N LEU A 65 5.89 3.37 -16.67
CA LEU A 65 6.64 2.81 -15.53
C LEU A 65 7.08 3.87 -14.50
N SER A 66 7.39 5.08 -14.96
CA SER A 66 7.78 6.18 -14.07
C SER A 66 6.67 6.53 -13.09
N LEU A 67 5.41 6.56 -13.55
CA LEU A 67 4.24 6.81 -12.70
C LEU A 67 4.04 5.69 -11.69
N LEU A 68 4.22 4.42 -12.08
CA LEU A 68 4.20 3.29 -11.15
C LEU A 68 5.22 3.46 -10.01
N TRP A 69 6.45 3.87 -10.34
CA TRP A 69 7.50 4.06 -9.35
C TRP A 69 7.24 5.26 -8.44
N VAL A 70 6.84 6.41 -9.03
CA VAL A 70 6.49 7.61 -8.26
C VAL A 70 5.32 7.32 -7.32
N GLY A 71 4.27 6.68 -7.83
CA GLY A 71 3.12 6.27 -7.03
C GLY A 71 3.49 5.28 -5.94
N GLY A 72 4.36 4.29 -6.23
CA GLY A 72 4.88 3.34 -5.25
C GLY A 72 5.71 4.00 -4.14
N VAL A 73 6.52 5.01 -4.46
CA VAL A 73 7.23 5.79 -3.43
C VAL A 73 6.24 6.56 -2.55
N ILE A 74 5.29 7.29 -3.15
CA ILE A 74 4.30 8.09 -2.42
C ILE A 74 3.42 7.19 -1.53
N GLY A 75 2.91 6.10 -2.10
CA GLY A 75 2.08 5.11 -1.43
C GLY A 75 2.85 4.41 -0.31
N GLY A 76 4.09 3.98 -0.58
CA GLY A 76 4.97 3.36 0.41
C GLY A 76 5.27 4.30 1.58
N VAL A 77 5.63 5.56 1.31
CA VAL A 77 5.86 6.56 2.37
C VAL A 77 4.61 6.76 3.22
N GLY A 78 3.44 6.90 2.58
CA GLY A 78 2.17 7.06 3.27
C GLY A 78 1.81 5.86 4.14
N PHE A 79 1.97 4.66 3.60
CA PHE A 79 1.71 3.40 4.30
C PHE A 79 2.64 3.22 5.50
N GLY A 80 3.96 3.39 5.31
CA GLY A 80 4.95 3.26 6.37
C GLY A 80 4.71 4.25 7.53
N ALA A 81 4.39 5.51 7.20
CA ALA A 81 4.06 6.52 8.20
C ALA A 81 2.79 6.16 8.99
N SER A 82 1.71 5.75 8.31
CA SER A 82 0.45 5.34 8.94
C SER A 82 0.62 4.10 9.82
N PHE A 83 1.29 3.07 9.31
CA PHE A 83 1.50 1.81 10.01
C PHE A 83 2.33 2.01 11.27
N SER A 84 3.48 2.69 11.18
CA SER A 84 4.31 2.99 12.36
C SER A 84 3.56 3.88 13.37
N GLY A 85 2.75 4.84 12.92
CA GLY A 85 1.91 5.66 13.79
C GLY A 85 0.84 4.85 14.54
N ALA A 86 0.21 3.89 13.86
CA ALA A 86 -0.78 2.99 14.45
C ALA A 86 -0.16 2.07 15.52
N ILE A 87 0.97 1.42 15.21
CA ILE A 87 1.72 0.61 16.17
C ILE A 87 2.10 1.43 17.40
N ARG A 88 2.59 2.66 17.22
CA ARG A 88 3.00 3.54 18.31
C ARG A 88 1.83 4.02 19.18
N THR A 89 0.62 4.02 18.64
CA THR A 89 -0.59 4.38 19.40
C THR A 89 -0.99 3.22 20.33
N ILE A 90 -0.83 1.98 19.89
CA ILE A 90 -1.26 0.80 20.63
C ILE A 90 -0.15 0.26 21.56
N ALA A 91 1.11 0.30 21.13
CA ALA A 91 2.25 -0.29 21.85
C ALA A 91 2.42 0.18 23.31
N PRO A 92 2.21 1.47 23.66
CA PRO A 92 2.30 1.94 25.05
C PRO A 92 1.19 1.39 25.96
N LEU A 93 0.07 0.93 25.40
CA LEU A 93 -1.10 0.45 26.15
C LEU A 93 -0.96 -1.03 26.55
N VAL A 94 0.06 -1.73 26.06
CA VAL A 94 0.16 -3.19 26.15
C VAL A 94 1.29 -3.63 27.10
N GLN A 95 0.93 -4.50 28.04
CA GLN A 95 1.87 -5.03 29.04
C GLN A 95 2.93 -5.92 28.37
N PRO A 96 4.16 -6.02 28.92
CA PRO A 96 5.26 -6.74 28.29
C PRO A 96 4.93 -8.18 27.86
N HIS A 97 4.16 -8.91 28.68
CA HIS A 97 3.77 -10.29 28.42
C HIS A 97 2.69 -10.45 27.34
N GLN A 98 1.97 -9.38 26.99
CA GLN A 98 0.92 -9.38 25.96
C GLN A 98 1.42 -8.95 24.57
N ARG A 99 2.64 -8.40 24.49
CA ARG A 99 3.21 -7.88 23.23
C ARG A 99 3.28 -8.93 22.13
N ALA A 100 3.69 -10.16 22.47
CA ALA A 100 3.77 -11.25 21.49
C ALA A 100 2.38 -11.56 20.87
N GLY A 101 1.35 -11.65 21.71
CA GLY A 101 -0.03 -11.85 21.25
C GLY A 101 -0.54 -10.69 20.40
N LEU A 102 -0.27 -9.45 20.81
CA LEU A 102 -0.63 -8.26 20.04
C LEU A 102 -0.03 -8.29 18.63
N PHE A 103 1.28 -8.50 18.52
CA PHE A 103 1.94 -8.54 17.22
C PHE A 103 1.43 -9.70 16.36
N ALA A 104 1.18 -10.87 16.95
CA ALA A 104 0.57 -11.99 16.24
C ALA A 104 -0.80 -11.61 15.66
N SER A 105 -1.68 -10.99 16.44
CA SER A 105 -2.99 -10.51 15.97
C SER A 105 -2.87 -9.45 14.88
N ILE A 106 -1.94 -8.50 15.01
CA ILE A 106 -1.69 -7.46 14.00
C ILE A 106 -1.25 -8.10 12.68
N TYR A 107 -0.27 -9.00 12.71
CA TYR A 107 0.21 -9.67 11.50
C TYR A 107 -0.84 -10.58 10.89
N LEU A 108 -1.62 -11.30 11.71
CA LEU A 108 -2.73 -12.12 11.24
C LEU A 108 -3.74 -11.26 10.46
N VAL A 109 -4.19 -10.14 11.03
CA VAL A 109 -5.15 -9.24 10.40
C VAL A 109 -4.55 -8.60 9.15
N ALA A 110 -3.29 -8.15 9.19
CA ALA A 110 -2.61 -7.57 8.03
C ALA A 110 -2.52 -8.57 6.87
N TYR A 111 -2.11 -9.81 7.15
CA TYR A 111 -1.97 -10.85 6.14
C TYR A 111 -3.33 -11.24 5.54
N LEU A 112 -4.36 -11.32 6.36
CA LEU A 112 -5.71 -11.59 5.87
C LEU A 112 -6.24 -10.43 5.01
N SER A 113 -6.01 -9.19 5.45
CA SER A 113 -6.44 -7.98 4.75
C SER A 113 -5.75 -7.79 3.41
N PHE A 114 -4.50 -8.22 3.27
CA PHE A 114 -3.78 -8.16 1.98
C PHE A 114 -3.98 -9.41 1.12
N GLY A 115 -4.03 -10.59 1.74
CA GLY A 115 -4.12 -11.87 1.04
C GLY A 115 -5.48 -12.08 0.39
N VAL A 116 -6.57 -11.80 1.10
CA VAL A 116 -7.94 -12.05 0.58
C VAL A 116 -8.20 -11.27 -0.71
N PRO A 117 -7.94 -9.94 -0.80
CA PRO A 117 -8.18 -9.22 -2.03
C PRO A 117 -7.23 -9.61 -3.17
N ALA A 118 -5.98 -9.96 -2.86
CA ALA A 118 -5.02 -10.44 -3.86
C ALA A 118 -5.47 -11.76 -4.51
N ILE A 119 -6.01 -12.69 -3.72
CA ILE A 119 -6.57 -13.95 -4.21
C ILE A 119 -7.80 -13.66 -5.09
N ILE A 120 -8.72 -12.83 -4.62
CA ILE A 120 -9.93 -12.45 -5.38
C ILE A 120 -9.54 -11.80 -6.71
N ALA A 121 -8.61 -10.84 -6.69
CA ALA A 121 -8.11 -10.21 -7.90
C ALA A 121 -7.51 -11.25 -8.86
N GLY A 122 -6.64 -12.14 -8.36
CA GLY A 122 -6.05 -13.22 -9.16
C GLY A 122 -7.09 -14.10 -9.85
N LEU A 123 -8.17 -14.46 -9.14
CA LEU A 123 -9.28 -15.25 -9.69
C LEU A 123 -10.09 -14.48 -10.75
N LEU A 124 -10.20 -13.15 -10.62
CA LEU A 124 -10.90 -12.29 -11.58
C LEU A 124 -10.11 -12.05 -12.88
N ILE A 125 -8.80 -12.30 -12.92
CA ILE A 125 -8.00 -12.17 -14.14
C ILE A 125 -8.50 -13.10 -15.26
N ALA A 126 -8.88 -14.33 -14.94
CA ALA A 126 -9.35 -15.30 -15.94
C ALA A 126 -10.64 -14.85 -16.67
N PRO A 127 -11.69 -14.36 -15.98
CA PRO A 127 -12.90 -13.88 -16.64
C PRO A 127 -12.85 -12.42 -17.15
N VAL A 128 -12.14 -11.51 -16.47
CA VAL A 128 -12.20 -10.04 -16.75
C VAL A 128 -10.94 -9.53 -17.47
N GLY A 129 -9.87 -10.32 -17.51
CA GLY A 129 -8.58 -9.91 -18.05
C GLY A 129 -7.75 -9.08 -17.06
N LEU A 130 -6.42 -9.08 -17.25
CA LEU A 130 -5.47 -8.47 -16.32
C LEU A 130 -5.73 -6.98 -16.08
N GLN A 131 -5.88 -6.19 -17.16
CA GLN A 131 -6.03 -4.74 -17.04
C GLN A 131 -7.35 -4.37 -16.34
N GLY A 132 -8.45 -5.06 -16.67
CA GLY A 132 -9.76 -4.82 -16.04
C GLY A 132 -9.73 -5.15 -14.54
N THR A 133 -9.09 -6.26 -14.16
CA THR A 133 -8.90 -6.62 -12.75
C THR A 133 -8.07 -5.60 -12.00
N VAL A 134 -6.95 -5.13 -12.57
CA VAL A 134 -6.08 -4.16 -11.89
C VAL A 134 -6.83 -2.85 -11.65
N LEU A 135 -7.48 -2.30 -12.68
CA LEU A 135 -8.23 -1.05 -12.54
C LEU A 135 -9.43 -1.19 -11.57
N GLY A 136 -10.16 -2.30 -11.65
CA GLY A 136 -11.29 -2.56 -10.74
C GLY A 136 -10.85 -2.70 -9.28
N TYR A 137 -9.73 -3.39 -9.05
CA TYR A 137 -9.12 -3.52 -7.73
C TYR A 137 -8.62 -2.16 -7.20
N GLY A 138 -8.00 -1.36 -8.07
CA GLY A 138 -7.61 0.02 -7.77
C GLY A 138 -8.75 0.90 -7.33
N VAL A 139 -9.87 0.88 -8.06
CA VAL A 139 -11.10 1.61 -7.68
C VAL A 139 -11.60 1.17 -6.32
N ALA A 140 -11.61 -0.14 -6.03
CA ALA A 140 -12.01 -0.64 -4.72
C ALA A 140 -11.10 -0.12 -3.59
N ILE A 141 -9.78 -0.09 -3.81
CA ILE A 141 -8.81 0.50 -2.87
C ILE A 141 -9.09 1.99 -2.68
N LEU A 142 -9.31 2.75 -3.76
CA LEU A 142 -9.59 4.19 -3.68
C LEU A 142 -10.86 4.47 -2.86
N VAL A 143 -11.93 3.70 -3.08
CA VAL A 143 -13.16 3.81 -2.28
C VAL A 143 -12.89 3.52 -0.81
N ALA A 144 -12.22 2.40 -0.51
CA ALA A 144 -11.92 2.01 0.87
C ALA A 144 -11.03 3.04 1.58
N ALA A 145 -9.98 3.51 0.92
CA ALA A 145 -9.07 4.51 1.46
C ALA A 145 -9.76 5.87 1.67
N THR A 146 -10.67 6.27 0.76
CA THR A 146 -11.45 7.50 0.91
C THR A 146 -12.40 7.40 2.11
N LEU A 147 -13.10 6.28 2.26
CA LEU A 147 -13.96 6.02 3.42
C LEU A 147 -13.18 6.05 4.72
N GLY A 148 -11.99 5.42 4.75
CA GLY A 148 -11.08 5.44 5.89
C GLY A 148 -10.64 6.86 6.26
N LEU A 149 -10.24 7.66 5.28
CA LEU A 149 -9.83 9.05 5.48
C LEU A 149 -10.99 9.91 6.02
N VAL A 150 -12.19 9.76 5.47
CA VAL A 150 -13.39 10.47 5.94
C VAL A 150 -13.76 10.07 7.37
N ALA A 151 -13.72 8.78 7.68
CA ALA A 151 -13.97 8.29 9.03
C ALA A 151 -12.95 8.88 10.03
N GLN A 152 -11.67 8.90 9.65
CA GLN A 152 -10.61 9.46 10.47
C GLN A 152 -10.76 10.97 10.67
N TYR A 153 -11.12 11.72 9.62
CA TYR A 153 -11.41 13.15 9.72
C TYR A 153 -12.57 13.44 10.69
N ARG A 154 -13.64 12.65 10.64
CA ARG A 154 -14.79 12.78 11.55
C ARG A 154 -14.44 12.52 13.01
N VAL A 155 -13.57 11.53 13.29
CA VAL A 155 -13.07 11.28 14.65
C VAL A 155 -12.20 12.42 15.13
N ASN A 156 -11.41 13.02 14.23
CA ASN A 156 -10.53 14.14 14.54
C ASN A 156 -11.28 15.45 14.81
N ALA A 157 -12.39 15.68 14.12
CA ALA A 157 -13.23 16.88 14.29
C ALA A 157 -14.10 16.86 15.56
N ARG A 158 -14.22 15.70 16.22
CA ARG A 158 -15.07 15.49 17.41
C ARG A 158 -14.32 15.55 18.76
N GLY A 159 -12.99 15.69 18.77
CA GLY A 159 -12.21 15.74 20.01
C GLY A 159 -10.89 16.45 19.82
#